data_AF-A0AA40S5D9-F1
#
_entry.id   AF-A0AA40S5D9-F1
#
_cell.length_a   1.000
_cell.length_b   1.000
_cell.length_c   1.000
_cell.angle_alpha   90.00
_cell.angle_beta   90.00
_cell.angle_gamma   90.00
#
_symmetry.space_group_name_H-M   'P 1'
#
loop_
_entity.id
_entity.type
_entity.pdbx_description
1 polymer ?
#
loop_
_entity_poly.entity_id
_entity_poly.type
_entity_poly.pdbx_seq_one_letter_code
_entity_poly.pdbx_strand_id
1 'polypeptide(L)'
;MPEAAVDLPAERSLHRAGEATSPRRRIPPRVSARPRSEEWTDDELLTLPEAAALFWPDGPITTNTLRTAGHQGTLAITRVAGKFFTTPMAVRRMGAEHPVPVARTPEAVPDVSAQALFQVKLAEAKRLGRERARPKRAAERPAAPAPKGRAGQ
;
A
#
# COMPACT_ATOMS: atom_id res chain seq x y z
N MET A 1 40.77 -50.71 3.25
CA MET A 1 39.66 -50.25 2.41
C MET A 1 38.96 -49.11 3.14
N PRO A 2 39.11 -47.85 2.69
CA PRO A 2 38.44 -46.71 3.31
C PRO A 2 37.03 -46.60 2.75
N GLU A 3 36.01 -46.60 3.61
CA GLU A 3 34.65 -46.22 3.19
C GLU A 3 34.38 -44.80 3.67
N ALA A 4 34.13 -43.93 2.70
CA ALA A 4 33.82 -42.53 2.87
C ALA A 4 32.39 -42.39 3.43
N ALA A 5 32.26 -41.94 4.67
CA ALA A 5 30.99 -41.45 5.19
C ALA A 5 30.93 -39.93 4.97
N VAL A 6 30.03 -39.57 4.06
CA VAL A 6 29.73 -38.22 3.60
C VAL A 6 29.20 -37.36 4.73
N ASP A 7 29.77 -36.16 4.81
CA ASP A 7 29.31 -35.02 5.58
C ASP A 7 27.94 -34.53 5.08
N LEU A 8 26.95 -34.46 5.98
CA LEU A 8 25.73 -33.67 5.80
C LEU A 8 25.34 -33.03 7.14
N PRO A 9 25.62 -31.73 7.35
CA PRO A 9 25.01 -30.97 8.40
C PRO A 9 23.73 -30.27 7.90
N ALA A 10 22.85 -29.92 8.85
CA ALA A 10 21.75 -28.96 8.72
C ALA A 10 20.32 -29.50 8.46
N GLU A 11 19.86 -30.44 9.28
CA GLU A 11 18.45 -30.44 9.68
C GLU A 11 18.29 -29.42 10.82
N ARG A 12 18.21 -28.14 10.44
CA ARG A 12 17.92 -27.03 11.35
C ARG A 12 16.46 -27.18 11.77
N SER A 13 16.26 -28.04 12.76
CA SER A 13 15.02 -28.28 13.49
C SER A 13 14.20 -27.00 13.59
N LEU A 14 13.13 -26.91 12.79
CA LEU A 14 12.05 -25.94 12.96
C LEU A 14 11.17 -26.32 14.17
N HIS A 15 11.77 -26.90 15.21
CA HIS A 15 11.18 -27.01 16.54
C HIS A 15 11.32 -25.65 17.22
N ARG A 16 10.65 -24.62 16.70
CA ARG A 16 10.43 -23.40 17.47
C ARG A 16 9.12 -23.53 18.24
N ALA A 17 9.28 -24.10 19.44
CA ALA A 17 8.68 -23.67 20.69
C ALA A 17 7.46 -22.75 20.61
N GLY A 18 6.35 -23.24 21.13
CA GLY A 18 5.22 -22.40 21.49
C GLY A 18 3.93 -23.16 21.56
N GLU A 19 3.83 -24.08 22.50
CA GLU A 19 2.57 -24.43 23.15
C GLU A 19 2.00 -23.14 23.75
N ALA A 20 1.40 -22.32 22.90
CA ALA A 20 0.60 -21.20 23.32
C ALA A 20 -0.66 -21.82 23.91
N THR A 21 -0.58 -22.15 25.20
CA THR A 21 -1.74 -22.17 26.09
C THR A 21 -2.44 -20.84 25.87
N SER A 22 -3.37 -20.81 24.93
CA SER A 22 -4.23 -19.66 24.71
C SER A 22 -4.98 -19.47 26.02
N PRO A 23 -4.98 -18.26 26.61
CA PRO A 23 -5.78 -18.00 27.79
C PRO A 23 -7.20 -18.42 27.45
N ARG A 24 -7.82 -19.31 28.26
CA ARG A 24 -9.17 -19.87 28.02
C ARG A 24 -10.07 -18.76 27.48
N ARG A 25 -10.20 -18.69 26.15
CA ARG A 25 -10.89 -17.57 25.50
C ARG A 25 -12.34 -17.81 25.84
N ARG A 26 -12.94 -16.90 26.61
CA ARG A 26 -14.37 -16.96 26.89
C ARG A 26 -15.09 -16.96 25.54
N ILE A 27 -15.66 -18.11 25.17
CA ILE A 27 -16.35 -18.28 23.90
C ILE A 27 -17.51 -17.29 23.88
N PRO A 28 -17.66 -16.46 22.83
CA PRO A 28 -18.77 -15.53 22.73
C PRO A 28 -20.12 -16.25 22.83
N PRO A 29 -21.11 -15.68 23.55
CA PRO A 29 -22.37 -16.36 23.87
C PRO A 29 -23.17 -16.77 22.62
N ARG A 30 -23.09 -16.00 21.53
CA ARG A 30 -23.75 -16.34 20.26
C ARG A 30 -23.11 -17.55 19.59
N VAL A 31 -21.79 -17.68 19.66
CA VAL A 31 -21.06 -18.83 19.10
C VAL A 31 -21.28 -20.07 19.95
N SER A 32 -21.37 -19.95 21.28
CA SER A 32 -21.72 -21.11 22.11
C SER A 32 -23.14 -21.64 21.86
N ALA A 33 -24.07 -20.77 21.45
CA ALA A 33 -25.43 -21.17 21.10
C ALA A 33 -25.52 -21.81 19.70
N ARG A 34 -24.66 -21.39 18.76
CA ARG A 34 -24.57 -21.89 17.38
C ARG A 34 -23.11 -22.13 17.00
N PRO A 35 -22.55 -23.28 17.37
CA PRO A 35 -21.12 -23.54 17.20
C PRO A 35 -20.73 -23.92 15.77
N ARG A 36 -21.70 -24.27 14.92
CA ARG A 36 -21.45 -24.73 13.55
C ARG A 36 -21.47 -23.58 12.58
N SER A 37 -20.49 -23.54 11.67
CA SER A 37 -20.35 -22.46 10.69
C SER A 37 -21.50 -22.40 9.66
N GLU A 38 -22.22 -23.51 9.51
CA GLU A 38 -23.32 -23.69 8.56
C GLU A 38 -24.64 -23.10 9.10
N GLU A 39 -24.72 -22.86 10.41
CA GLU A 39 -25.89 -22.25 11.06
C GLU A 39 -25.90 -20.72 10.97
N TRP A 40 -24.82 -20.13 10.43
CA TRP A 40 -24.65 -18.69 10.25
C TRP A 40 -24.85 -18.32 8.79
N THR A 41 -25.64 -17.28 8.55
CA THR A 41 -25.87 -16.79 7.19
C THR A 41 -24.64 -16.05 6.67
N ASP A 42 -24.37 -16.14 5.37
CA ASP A 42 -23.14 -15.62 4.75
C ASP A 42 -22.95 -14.10 4.89
N ASP A 43 -24.04 -13.36 5.04
CA ASP A 43 -24.09 -11.90 5.25
C ASP A 43 -24.27 -11.49 6.72
N GLU A 44 -24.32 -12.44 7.65
CA GLU A 44 -24.48 -12.13 9.07
C GLU A 44 -23.26 -11.40 9.62
N LEU A 45 -23.50 -10.29 10.34
CA LEU A 45 -22.42 -9.55 10.98
C LEU A 45 -21.88 -10.33 12.19
N LEU A 46 -20.62 -10.74 12.04
CA LEU A 46 -19.80 -11.34 13.08
C LEU A 46 -18.80 -10.33 13.61
N THR A 47 -18.69 -10.23 14.92
CA THR A 47 -17.54 -9.56 15.52
C THR A 47 -16.28 -10.40 15.28
N LEU A 48 -15.11 -9.76 15.22
CA LEU A 48 -13.83 -10.48 15.07
C LEU A 48 -13.58 -11.60 16.11
N PRO A 49 -13.92 -11.46 17.40
CA PRO A 49 -13.82 -12.57 18.35
C PRO A 49 -14.81 -13.71 18.06
N GLU A 50 -16.01 -13.41 17.57
CA GLU A 50 -16.97 -14.45 17.16
C GLU A 50 -16.47 -15.22 15.94
N ALA A 51 -15.99 -14.51 14.91
CA ALA A 51 -15.42 -15.14 13.72
C ALA A 51 -14.23 -16.04 14.05
N ALA A 52 -13.31 -15.58 14.91
CA ALA A 52 -12.19 -16.40 15.36
C ALA A 52 -12.66 -17.66 16.11
N ALA A 53 -13.61 -17.52 17.03
CA ALA A 53 -14.14 -18.66 17.80
C ALA A 53 -14.95 -19.64 16.95
N LEU A 54 -15.62 -19.17 15.89
CA LEU A 54 -16.46 -19.99 15.01
C LEU A 54 -15.63 -20.82 14.01
N PHE A 55 -14.67 -20.18 13.34
CA PHE A 55 -13.88 -20.83 12.29
C PHE A 55 -12.59 -21.50 12.82
N TRP A 56 -12.04 -20.98 13.93
CA TRP A 56 -10.78 -21.44 14.51
C TRP A 56 -10.86 -21.48 16.05
N PRO A 57 -11.72 -22.33 16.64
CA PRO A 57 -11.90 -22.39 18.10
C PRO A 57 -10.58 -22.60 18.87
N ASP A 58 -9.74 -23.52 18.39
CA ASP A 58 -8.40 -23.81 18.94
C ASP A 58 -7.28 -23.59 17.89
N GLY A 59 -7.55 -22.76 16.89
CA GLY A 59 -6.67 -22.59 15.74
C GLY A 59 -5.62 -21.47 15.90
N PRO A 60 -4.66 -21.38 14.97
CA PRO A 60 -3.62 -20.34 14.97
C PRO A 60 -4.16 -18.95 14.60
N ILE A 61 -5.33 -18.87 13.97
CA ILE A 61 -5.96 -17.61 13.58
C ILE A 61 -6.73 -17.04 14.76
N THR A 62 -6.27 -15.89 15.26
CA THR A 62 -6.87 -15.20 16.41
C THR A 62 -7.54 -13.90 15.99
N THR A 63 -8.28 -13.28 16.92
CA THR A 63 -8.86 -11.93 16.74
C THR A 63 -7.83 -10.90 16.30
N ASN A 64 -6.58 -10.98 16.79
CA ASN A 64 -5.52 -10.05 16.41
C ASN A 64 -5.10 -10.28 14.95
N THR A 65 -4.96 -11.55 14.55
CA THR A 65 -4.69 -11.95 13.17
C THR A 65 -5.76 -11.41 12.22
N LEU A 66 -7.05 -11.54 12.56
CA LEU A 66 -8.16 -11.01 11.75
C LEU A 66 -8.14 -9.48 11.68
N ARG A 67 -7.79 -8.80 12.77
CA ARG A 67 -7.63 -7.34 12.77
C ARG A 67 -6.50 -6.91 11.82
N THR A 68 -5.36 -7.59 11.87
CA THR A 68 -4.24 -7.35 10.95
C THR A 68 -4.66 -7.63 9.51
N ALA A 69 -5.37 -8.72 9.24
CA ALA A 69 -5.89 -9.05 7.91
C ALA A 69 -6.83 -7.95 7.36
N GLY A 70 -7.69 -7.38 8.21
CA GLY A 70 -8.51 -6.23 7.83
C GLY A 70 -7.71 -4.96 7.57
N HIS A 71 -6.68 -4.69 8.38
CA HIS A 71 -5.75 -3.58 8.11
C HIS A 71 -4.97 -3.77 6.80
N GLN A 72 -4.64 -5.02 6.46
CA GLN A 72 -4.01 -5.42 5.19
C GLN A 72 -5.02 -5.56 4.04
N GLY A 73 -6.33 -5.54 4.33
CA GLY A 73 -7.42 -5.64 3.35
C GLY A 73 -7.52 -7.01 2.69
N THR A 74 -6.90 -8.01 3.26
CA THR A 74 -7.12 -9.41 2.89
C THR A 74 -8.44 -9.94 3.46
N LEU A 75 -8.96 -9.29 4.50
CA LEU A 75 -10.28 -9.57 5.06
C LEU A 75 -11.20 -8.35 4.93
N ALA A 76 -12.41 -8.57 4.42
CA ALA A 76 -13.44 -7.52 4.42
C ALA A 76 -13.93 -7.26 5.84
N ILE A 77 -13.73 -6.01 6.31
CA ILE A 77 -14.18 -5.55 7.63
C ILE A 77 -15.04 -4.30 7.46
N THR A 78 -16.17 -4.28 8.16
CA THR A 78 -17.04 -3.11 8.31
C THR A 78 -16.91 -2.55 9.72
N ARG A 79 -16.77 -1.22 9.85
CA ARG A 79 -16.74 -0.55 11.15
C ARG A 79 -18.10 0.07 11.45
N VAL A 80 -18.75 -0.37 12.52
CA VAL A 80 -20.05 0.15 12.97
C VAL A 80 -19.93 0.58 14.43
N ALA A 81 -20.27 1.84 14.73
CA ALA A 81 -20.18 2.42 16.08
C ALA A 81 -18.83 2.17 16.79
N GLY A 82 -17.72 2.25 16.04
CA GLY A 82 -16.37 2.04 16.57
C GLY A 82 -15.94 0.58 16.71
N LYS A 83 -16.82 -0.39 16.45
CA LYS A 83 -16.53 -1.84 16.50
C LYS A 83 -16.29 -2.39 15.09
N PHE A 84 -15.47 -3.44 15.02
CA PHE A 84 -15.17 -4.13 13.78
C PHE A 84 -16.02 -5.38 13.62
N PHE A 85 -16.63 -5.50 12.45
CA PHE A 85 -17.44 -6.63 12.04
C PHE A 85 -16.92 -7.19 10.73
N THR A 86 -17.16 -8.47 10.51
CA THR A 86 -16.91 -9.20 9.27
C THR A 86 -18.10 -10.13 9.01
N THR A 87 -18.07 -10.86 7.92
CA THR A 87 -19.13 -11.82 7.57
C THR A 87 -18.55 -13.22 7.32
N PRO A 88 -19.31 -14.30 7.53
CA PRO A 88 -18.86 -15.65 7.21
C PRO A 88 -18.35 -15.78 5.77
N MET A 89 -19.03 -15.15 4.79
CA MET A 89 -18.58 -15.15 3.40
C MET A 89 -17.18 -14.54 3.24
N ALA A 90 -16.92 -13.40 3.89
CA ALA A 90 -15.61 -12.75 3.81
C ALA A 90 -14.50 -13.63 4.39
N VAL A 91 -14.79 -14.34 5.49
CA VAL A 91 -13.86 -15.28 6.11
C VAL A 91 -13.60 -16.48 5.21
N ARG A 92 -14.64 -17.06 4.60
CA ARG A 92 -14.50 -18.16 3.63
C ARG A 92 -13.68 -17.73 2.40
N ARG A 93 -13.94 -16.53 1.86
CA ARG A 93 -13.17 -15.96 0.74
C ARG A 93 -11.71 -15.74 1.09
N MET A 94 -11.42 -15.22 2.29
CA MET A 94 -10.04 -15.05 2.78
C MET A 94 -9.24 -16.37 2.79
N GLY A 95 -9.90 -17.51 3.05
CA GLY A 95 -9.26 -18.83 3.04
C GLY A 95 -9.21 -19.52 1.67
N ALA A 96 -10.15 -19.20 0.77
CA ALA A 96 -10.23 -19.78 -0.56
C ALA A 96 -9.40 -19.01 -1.61
N GLU A 97 -9.25 -17.70 -1.43
CA GLU A 97 -8.43 -16.89 -2.32
C GLU A 97 -6.95 -17.02 -1.95
N HIS A 98 -6.16 -17.63 -2.84
CA HIS A 98 -4.73 -17.39 -2.88
C HIS A 98 -4.45 -16.14 -3.74
N PRO A 99 -4.40 -14.96 -3.10
CA PRO A 99 -3.29 -14.09 -3.41
C PRO A 99 -2.54 -13.84 -2.12
N VAL A 100 -1.25 -14.16 -2.11
CA VAL A 100 -0.28 -13.43 -1.29
C VAL A 100 -0.28 -12.02 -1.88
N PRO A 101 -0.91 -11.01 -1.26
CA PRO A 101 -0.59 -9.65 -1.64
C PRO A 101 0.76 -9.41 -0.98
N VAL A 102 1.83 -9.56 -1.76
CA VAL A 102 3.09 -8.87 -1.48
C VAL A 102 2.69 -7.48 -1.01
N ALA A 103 3.25 -7.10 0.14
CA ALA A 103 2.99 -5.88 0.90
C ALA A 103 2.30 -4.82 0.06
N ARG A 104 1.17 -4.28 0.55
CA ARG A 104 0.58 -3.06 0.00
C ARG A 104 1.68 -2.03 -0.29
N THR A 105 2.22 -2.06 -1.50
CA THR A 105 2.79 -0.90 -2.12
C THR A 105 1.59 0.04 -2.13
N PRO A 106 1.67 1.23 -1.48
CA PRO A 106 0.63 2.23 -1.69
C PRO A 106 0.45 2.32 -3.19
N GLU A 107 -0.82 2.32 -3.64
CA GLU A 107 -1.19 2.45 -5.04
C GLU A 107 -0.14 3.25 -5.78
N ALA A 108 0.39 2.68 -6.86
CA ALA A 108 1.31 3.37 -7.74
C ALA A 108 0.62 4.63 -8.25
N VAL A 109 0.73 5.71 -7.49
CA VAL A 109 0.95 7.04 -8.02
C VAL A 109 2.04 6.81 -9.06
N PRO A 110 1.82 7.13 -10.34
CA PRO A 110 2.85 6.91 -11.34
C PRO A 110 4.13 7.51 -10.78
N ASP A 111 5.17 6.68 -10.65
CA ASP A 111 6.50 7.07 -10.19
C ASP A 111 7.09 7.97 -11.28
N VAL A 112 6.55 9.18 -11.38
CA VAL A 112 7.19 10.26 -12.09
C VAL A 112 8.34 10.61 -11.19
N SER A 113 9.47 9.95 -11.46
CA SER A 113 10.69 10.12 -10.68
C SER A 113 10.89 11.59 -10.36
N ALA A 114 11.34 11.92 -9.15
CA ALA A 114 11.58 13.31 -8.77
C ALA A 114 12.45 14.04 -9.82
N GLN A 115 13.30 13.29 -10.51
CA GLN A 115 14.07 13.73 -11.66
C GLN A 115 13.21 14.09 -12.89
N ALA A 116 12.21 13.29 -13.27
CA ALA A 116 11.28 13.62 -14.34
C ALA A 116 10.44 14.87 -14.02
N LEU A 117 9.94 15.02 -12.79
CA LEU A 117 9.24 16.24 -12.36
C LEU A 117 10.17 17.47 -12.40
N PHE A 118 11.42 17.29 -11.96
CA PHE A 118 12.44 18.33 -12.02
C PHE A 118 12.77 18.73 -13.47
N GLN A 119 12.88 17.77 -14.39
CA GLN A 119 13.12 18.05 -15.81
C GLN A 119 11.94 18.78 -16.46
N VAL A 120 10.70 18.43 -16.11
CA VAL A 120 9.50 19.15 -16.57
C VAL A 120 9.51 20.60 -16.07
N LYS A 121 9.78 20.81 -14.78
CA LYS A 121 9.91 22.16 -14.17
C LYS A 121 11.03 22.96 -14.83
N LEU A 122 12.16 22.33 -15.14
CA LEU A 122 13.30 22.98 -15.81
C LEU A 122 12.97 23.37 -17.26
N ALA A 123 12.25 22.51 -18.00
CA ALA A 123 11.80 22.78 -19.36
C ALA A 123 10.79 23.94 -19.40
N GLU A 124 9.88 24.00 -18.43
CA GLU A 124 8.90 25.07 -18.27
C GLU A 124 9.59 26.41 -17.97
N ALA A 125 10.56 26.42 -17.05
CA ALA A 125 11.37 27.60 -16.74
C ALA A 125 12.19 28.10 -17.95
N LYS A 126 12.71 27.20 -18.79
CA LYS A 126 13.40 27.57 -20.04
C LYS A 126 12.45 28.18 -21.08
N ARG A 127 11.20 27.70 -21.17
CA ARG A 127 10.17 28.30 -22.03
C ARG A 127 9.82 29.71 -21.56
N LEU A 128 9.57 29.87 -20.26
CA LEU A 128 9.24 31.16 -19.66
C LEU A 128 10.42 32.15 -19.70
N GLY A 129 11.66 31.64 -19.57
CA GLY A 129 12.88 32.43 -19.67
C GLY A 129 13.20 32.90 -21.10
N ARG A 130 12.67 32.24 -22.13
CA ARG A 130 12.83 32.65 -23.54
C ARG A 130 12.07 33.93 -23.86
N GLU A 131 11.00 34.23 -23.13
CA GLU A 131 10.24 35.49 -23.26
C GLU A 131 10.95 36.68 -22.57
N ARG A 132 11.88 36.44 -21.65
CA ARG A 132 12.67 37.49 -20.99
C ARG A 132 14.06 37.69 -21.59
N ALA A 133 14.31 37.13 -22.78
CA ALA A 133 15.48 37.50 -23.58
C ALA A 133 15.35 38.97 -24.02
N ARG A 134 15.84 39.85 -23.15
CA ARG A 134 15.96 41.30 -23.33
C ARG A 134 16.46 41.58 -24.76
N PRO A 135 15.73 42.32 -25.61
CA PRO A 135 16.28 42.72 -26.89
C PRO A 135 17.52 43.57 -26.63
N LYS A 136 18.66 43.09 -27.13
CA LYS A 136 19.90 43.87 -27.22
C LYS A 136 19.54 45.06 -28.11
N ARG A 137 19.33 46.23 -27.50
CA ARG A 137 19.09 47.50 -28.18
C ARG A 137 20.25 47.70 -29.17
N ALA A 138 20.02 47.40 -30.43
CA ALA A 138 20.85 47.86 -31.52
C ALA A 138 20.69 49.38 -31.55
N ALA A 139 21.72 50.08 -31.08
CA ALA A 139 21.84 51.51 -31.31
C ALA A 139 22.34 51.69 -32.76
N GLU A 140 21.46 51.49 -33.73
CA GLU A 140 21.62 52.09 -35.05
C GLU A 140 20.80 53.38 -35.04
N ARG A 141 21.52 54.50 -35.04
CA ARG A 141 20.98 55.85 -35.12
C ARG A 141 20.96 56.18 -36.63
N PRO A 142 19.80 56.25 -37.30
CA PRO A 142 19.78 56.65 -38.70
C PRO A 142 20.05 58.14 -38.83
N ALA A 143 20.75 58.46 -39.93
CA ALA A 143 21.26 59.77 -40.32
C ALA A 143 20.18 60.86 -40.35
N ALA A 144 20.53 62.04 -39.84
CA ALA A 144 19.78 63.27 -40.09
C ALA A 144 20.31 63.95 -41.36
N PRO A 145 19.45 64.41 -42.29
CA PRO A 145 19.88 65.13 -43.48
C PRO A 145 20.18 66.60 -43.17
N ALA A 146 21.21 67.12 -43.85
CA ALA A 146 21.62 68.52 -43.82
C ALA A 146 20.54 69.46 -44.40
N PRO A 147 20.32 70.64 -43.81
CA PRO A 147 19.68 71.75 -44.51
C PRO A 147 20.70 72.60 -45.28
N LYS A 148 20.27 73.01 -46.47
CA LYS A 148 20.93 73.86 -47.47
C LYS A 148 21.06 75.32 -47.03
N GLY A 149 22.04 76.02 -47.62
CA GLY A 149 22.05 77.48 -47.87
C GLY A 149 23.28 78.17 -47.26
N ARG A 150 24.39 78.42 -47.97
CA ARG A 150 24.69 79.25 -49.18
C ARG A 150 25.19 80.65 -48.80
N ALA A 151 26.41 80.93 -49.29
CA ALA A 151 27.07 82.24 -49.53
C ALA A 151 27.38 83.09 -48.28
N GLY A 152 28.51 83.76 -48.16
CA GLY A 152 29.53 84.14 -49.14
C GLY A 152 30.00 85.55 -48.77
N GLN A 153 31.31 85.74 -48.69
CA GLN A 153 32.13 86.91 -49.04
C GLN A 153 33.49 86.80 -48.36
#